data_AF-A0A7C5JHV5-F1
#
_entry.id   AF-A0A7C5JHV5-F1
#
_cell.length_a   1.000
_cell.length_b   1.000
_cell.length_c   1.000
_cell.angle_alpha   90.00
_cell.angle_beta   90.00
_cell.angle_gamma   90.00
#
_symmetry.space_group_name_H-M   'P 1'
#
loop_
_entity.id
_entity.type
_entity.pdbx_description
1 polymer ?
#
loop_
_entity_poly.entity_id
_entity_poly.type
_entity_poly.pdbx_seq_one_letter_code
_entity_poly.pdbx_strand_id
1 'polypeptide(L)'
;DLTQKLTVVVYKPENKVEVDTSKEILYLEKGFGTFNLDPQKYFKTDISTIPIKSKVVNEAAGFQGTMGVFSFLAVILFFITFFSTKERVKPPKEQKTNIINDIKDLVTNGPWLLLFAIGIISLSYVSIRIGAIMYYFKYYVQDELIVSTFLLSGTIATIAAISLTEWFSKRIGKKKVFIYSQLITAIFTASFFFLGSDDIVLMFILNILISFASGPPAPILFSMYTDCASYSEWRNKRRATGLVMSASTMAQKLGWTIGGALAGWLLAIYGFKANITQATGTVKGIILMMSLIPAAGSLLAAVLMTFYKLDNKTMDKIEYDLNLRRAEVETEPFII
;
A
#
# COMPACT_ATOMS: atom_id res chain seq x y z
N ASP A 1 -29.14 -39.48 -4.83
CA ASP A 1 -29.05 -38.04 -5.17
C ASP A 1 -28.72 -37.18 -3.97
N LEU A 2 -28.29 -35.95 -4.25
CA LEU A 2 -28.07 -34.84 -3.31
C LEU A 2 -26.99 -35.03 -2.24
N THR A 3 -25.74 -35.07 -2.72
CA THR A 3 -24.56 -34.60 -1.98
C THR A 3 -24.73 -33.14 -1.55
N GLN A 4 -25.23 -32.88 -0.33
CA GLN A 4 -25.21 -31.55 0.28
C GLN A 4 -24.20 -31.47 1.43
N LYS A 5 -23.18 -30.62 1.24
CA LYS A 5 -22.21 -30.26 2.30
C LYS A 5 -22.81 -29.16 3.18
N LEU A 6 -23.40 -29.53 4.31
CA LEU A 6 -23.83 -28.58 5.33
C LEU A 6 -22.62 -27.90 5.98
N THR A 7 -22.59 -26.56 5.95
CA THR A 7 -21.54 -25.71 6.54
C THR A 7 -22.22 -24.58 7.33
N VAL A 8 -21.71 -24.25 8.52
CA VAL A 8 -22.47 -23.62 9.62
C VAL A 8 -21.70 -22.40 10.18
N VAL A 9 -22.19 -21.14 10.00
CA VAL A 9 -21.53 -19.84 10.38
C VAL A 9 -22.50 -18.63 10.78
N VAL A 10 -22.80 -18.32 12.07
CA VAL A 10 -23.68 -17.21 12.60
C VAL A 10 -22.86 -16.27 13.49
N TYR A 11 -22.70 -15.00 13.14
CA TYR A 11 -22.25 -14.00 14.12
C TYR A 11 -23.35 -13.62 15.13
N LYS A 12 -22.91 -13.09 16.27
CA LYS A 12 -23.70 -12.96 17.51
C LYS A 12 -24.92 -12.03 17.39
N PRO A 13 -25.89 -12.16 18.33
CA PRO A 13 -27.25 -11.68 18.13
C PRO A 13 -27.45 -10.24 18.59
N GLU A 14 -27.85 -9.37 17.66
CA GLU A 14 -28.88 -8.39 17.96
C GLU A 14 -30.01 -8.53 16.94
N ASN A 15 -31.20 -8.85 17.46
CA ASN A 15 -32.50 -8.96 16.78
C ASN A 15 -32.81 -10.22 15.94
N LYS A 16 -33.64 -11.08 16.57
CA LYS A 16 -34.52 -12.12 16.00
C LYS A 16 -33.85 -13.31 15.29
N VAL A 17 -34.00 -14.47 15.92
CA VAL A 17 -33.82 -15.77 15.27
C VAL A 17 -35.06 -16.04 14.42
N GLU A 18 -34.99 -15.86 13.10
CA GLU A 18 -35.95 -16.47 12.18
C GLU A 18 -35.46 -17.85 11.77
N VAL A 19 -36.23 -18.87 12.13
CA VAL A 19 -35.97 -20.26 11.74
C VAL A 19 -36.77 -20.54 10.47
N ASP A 20 -36.15 -20.37 9.30
CA ASP A 20 -36.71 -20.86 8.05
C ASP A 20 -36.58 -22.39 7.99
N THR A 21 -37.60 -23.08 8.49
CA THR A 21 -37.68 -24.56 8.48
C THR A 21 -37.76 -25.17 7.06
N SER A 22 -37.76 -24.38 5.98
CA SER A 22 -37.69 -24.90 4.61
C SER A 22 -36.27 -25.26 4.15
N LYS A 23 -35.21 -24.83 4.87
CA LYS A 23 -33.81 -25.11 4.54
C LYS A 23 -33.02 -25.45 5.81
N GLU A 24 -32.47 -26.67 5.88
CA GLU A 24 -31.83 -27.25 7.07
C GLU A 24 -30.45 -26.65 7.44
N ILE A 25 -30.22 -25.35 7.23
CA ILE A 25 -28.92 -24.71 7.43
C ILE A 25 -28.97 -23.79 8.64
N LEU A 26 -28.41 -24.27 9.75
CA LEU A 26 -28.02 -23.45 10.89
C LEU A 26 -26.56 -23.01 10.75
N TYR A 27 -26.12 -22.18 11.67
CA TYR A 27 -24.95 -21.36 11.48
C TYR A 27 -24.28 -21.06 12.86
N LEU A 28 -22.92 -21.01 12.99
CA LEU A 28 -22.15 -20.63 14.22
C LEU A 28 -20.78 -19.93 13.91
N GLU A 29 -20.60 -18.68 14.35
CA GLU A 29 -19.43 -17.77 14.12
C GLU A 29 -19.02 -17.07 15.44
N LYS A 30 -17.84 -16.43 15.45
CA LYS A 30 -16.90 -16.60 16.57
C LYS A 30 -16.59 -15.33 17.38
N GLY A 31 -17.42 -15.04 18.37
CA GLY A 31 -17.06 -14.11 19.46
C GLY A 31 -16.19 -14.77 20.54
N PHE A 32 -15.38 -14.00 21.27
CA PHE A 32 -14.59 -14.52 22.40
C PHE A 32 -15.48 -15.16 23.49
N GLY A 33 -15.05 -16.32 23.99
CA GLY A 33 -15.69 -17.08 25.08
C GLY A 33 -16.13 -18.49 24.68
N THR A 34 -16.02 -19.44 25.62
CA THR A 34 -16.60 -20.78 25.50
C THR A 34 -18.06 -20.77 25.94
N PHE A 35 -18.94 -21.31 25.09
CA PHE A 35 -20.37 -21.46 25.38
C PHE A 35 -20.78 -22.91 25.12
N ASN A 36 -21.36 -23.57 26.12
CA ASN A 36 -21.98 -24.87 25.94
C ASN A 36 -23.37 -24.67 25.32
N LEU A 37 -23.60 -25.26 24.15
CA LEU A 37 -24.91 -25.35 23.51
C LEU A 37 -25.50 -26.72 23.80
N ASP A 38 -26.71 -26.77 24.34
CA ASP A 38 -27.49 -28.00 24.48
C ASP A 38 -28.23 -28.29 23.17
N PRO A 39 -27.88 -29.36 22.42
CA PRO A 39 -28.47 -29.64 21.12
C PRO A 39 -29.98 -29.92 21.19
N GLN A 40 -30.46 -30.52 22.28
CA GLN A 40 -31.87 -30.91 22.43
C GLN A 40 -32.81 -29.69 22.55
N LYS A 41 -32.25 -28.52 22.91
CA LYS A 41 -33.01 -27.27 23.05
C LYS A 41 -33.32 -26.59 21.71
N TYR A 42 -32.57 -26.91 20.66
CA TYR A 42 -32.64 -26.19 19.37
C TYR A 42 -33.01 -27.07 18.16
N PHE A 43 -32.92 -28.40 18.31
CA PHE A 43 -33.23 -29.35 17.23
C PHE A 43 -34.21 -30.42 17.74
N LYS A 44 -35.28 -30.69 16.97
CA LYS A 44 -36.27 -31.74 17.28
C LYS A 44 -35.82 -33.15 16.83
N THR A 45 -34.69 -33.26 16.16
CA THR A 45 -34.17 -34.49 15.58
C THR A 45 -32.89 -34.90 16.31
N ASP A 46 -32.69 -36.20 16.54
CA ASP A 46 -31.54 -36.70 17.30
C ASP A 46 -30.23 -36.60 16.49
N ILE A 47 -29.55 -35.47 16.67
CA ILE A 47 -28.30 -35.13 15.95
C ILE A 47 -27.09 -35.96 16.38
N SER A 48 -27.23 -36.86 17.37
CA SER A 48 -26.14 -37.70 17.90
C SER A 48 -25.44 -38.57 16.83
N THR A 49 -26.10 -38.78 15.70
CA THR A 49 -25.60 -39.59 14.57
C THR A 49 -24.96 -38.78 13.44
N ILE A 50 -25.05 -37.44 13.44
CA ILE A 50 -24.47 -36.60 12.38
C ILE A 50 -23.03 -36.20 12.77
N PRO A 51 -21.99 -36.60 12.01
CA PRO A 51 -20.61 -36.25 12.33
C PRO A 51 -20.32 -34.77 12.00
N ILE A 52 -20.58 -33.89 12.96
CA ILE A 52 -20.26 -32.46 12.88
C ILE A 52 -18.74 -32.26 12.86
N LYS A 53 -18.15 -32.14 11.66
CA LYS A 53 -16.74 -31.78 11.47
C LYS A 53 -16.50 -30.30 11.73
N SER A 54 -16.54 -29.89 12.99
CA SER A 54 -16.11 -28.55 13.41
C SER A 54 -14.58 -28.43 13.32
N LYS A 55 -14.08 -27.82 12.23
CA LYS A 55 -12.65 -27.48 12.12
C LYS A 55 -12.38 -26.24 13.00
N VAL A 56 -12.12 -26.46 14.29
CA VAL A 56 -11.72 -25.41 15.22
C VAL A 56 -10.33 -24.88 14.81
N VAL A 57 -10.31 -23.85 13.96
CA VAL A 57 -9.08 -23.15 13.60
C VAL A 57 -8.63 -22.31 14.79
N ASN A 58 -7.50 -22.68 15.38
CA ASN A 58 -6.81 -21.86 16.36
C ASN A 58 -5.99 -20.80 15.61
N GLU A 59 -6.60 -19.65 15.37
CA GLU A 59 -5.99 -18.51 14.66
C GLU A 59 -4.69 -18.02 15.32
N ALA A 60 -4.61 -18.03 16.65
CA ALA A 60 -3.41 -17.63 17.38
C ALA A 60 -2.24 -18.60 17.11
N ALA A 61 -2.49 -19.91 17.19
CA ALA A 61 -1.50 -20.94 16.85
C ALA A 61 -1.13 -20.92 15.36
N GLY A 62 -2.09 -20.67 14.48
CA GLY A 62 -1.86 -20.49 13.04
C GLY A 62 -0.93 -19.30 12.76
N PHE A 63 -1.25 -18.12 13.32
CA PHE A 63 -0.43 -16.93 13.19
C PHE A 63 0.98 -17.12 13.77
N GLN A 64 1.10 -17.72 14.95
CA GLN A 64 2.39 -18.04 15.57
C GLN A 64 3.21 -19.01 14.71
N GLY A 65 2.59 -20.04 14.15
CA GLY A 65 3.24 -20.99 13.23
C GLY A 65 3.75 -20.32 11.96
N THR A 66 2.91 -19.50 11.30
CA THR A 66 3.30 -18.73 10.10
C THR A 66 4.44 -17.76 10.40
N MET A 67 4.39 -17.03 11.52
CA MET A 67 5.47 -16.12 11.93
C MET A 67 6.77 -16.86 12.27
N GLY A 68 6.69 -18.06 12.84
CA GLY A 68 7.85 -18.92 13.06
C GLY A 68 8.53 -19.33 11.75
N VAL A 69 7.76 -19.75 10.75
CA VAL A 69 8.27 -20.08 9.40
C VAL A 69 8.93 -18.87 8.74
N PHE A 70 8.26 -17.70 8.73
CA PHE A 70 8.82 -16.48 8.15
C PHE A 70 10.11 -16.03 8.87
N SER A 71 10.17 -16.13 10.20
CA SER A 71 11.35 -15.78 10.99
C SER A 71 12.53 -16.70 10.67
N PHE A 72 12.29 -18.01 10.57
CA PHE A 72 13.33 -18.99 10.22
C PHE A 72 13.90 -18.75 8.82
N LEU A 73 13.04 -18.51 7.82
CA LEU A 73 13.45 -18.17 6.46
C LEU A 73 14.24 -16.85 6.40
N ALA A 74 13.80 -15.82 7.15
CA ALA A 74 14.49 -14.54 7.21
C ALA A 74 15.92 -14.67 7.79
N VAL A 75 16.12 -15.48 8.84
CA VAL A 75 17.45 -15.74 9.41
C VAL A 75 18.39 -16.39 8.37
N ILE A 76 17.90 -17.38 7.62
CA ILE A 76 18.68 -18.02 6.55
C ILE A 76 19.08 -17.00 5.48
N LEU A 77 18.13 -16.17 5.02
CA LEU A 77 18.39 -15.13 4.02
C LEU A 77 19.38 -14.06 4.51
N PHE A 78 19.34 -13.69 5.80
CA PHE A 78 20.32 -12.76 6.38
C PHE A 78 21.72 -13.37 6.44
N PHE A 79 21.89 -14.64 6.81
CA PHE A 79 23.19 -15.30 6.75
C PHE A 79 23.73 -15.39 5.32
N ILE A 80 22.90 -15.77 4.34
CA ILE A 80 23.29 -15.77 2.92
C ILE A 80 23.74 -14.38 2.47
N THR A 81 23.00 -13.34 2.85
CA THR A 81 23.33 -11.94 2.52
C THR A 81 24.64 -11.52 3.18
N PHE A 82 24.86 -11.86 4.45
CA PHE A 82 26.09 -11.55 5.18
C PHE A 82 27.34 -12.19 4.56
N PHE A 83 27.28 -13.48 4.21
CA PHE A 83 28.41 -14.19 3.59
C PHE A 83 28.64 -13.83 2.11
N SER A 84 27.60 -13.42 1.39
CA SER A 84 27.68 -13.09 -0.05
C SER A 84 28.06 -11.63 -0.32
N THR A 85 27.68 -10.69 0.57
CA THR A 85 27.91 -9.26 0.35
C THR A 85 29.38 -8.88 0.55
N LYS A 86 30.02 -8.42 -0.53
CA LYS A 86 31.37 -7.83 -0.49
C LYS A 86 31.30 -6.38 -0.94
N GLU A 87 31.76 -5.45 -0.11
CA GLU A 87 31.78 -4.03 -0.43
C GLU A 87 32.83 -3.73 -1.51
N ARG A 88 32.38 -3.24 -2.68
CA ARG A 88 33.23 -3.00 -3.86
C ARG A 88 33.60 -1.52 -4.07
N VAL A 89 32.89 -0.58 -3.43
CA VAL A 89 33.06 0.86 -3.62
C VAL A 89 33.48 1.48 -2.30
N LYS A 90 34.73 1.92 -2.20
CA LYS A 90 35.24 2.63 -1.02
C LYS A 90 34.97 4.13 -1.16
N PRO A 91 34.59 4.85 -0.09
CA PRO A 91 34.51 6.30 -0.13
C PRO A 91 35.89 6.93 -0.37
N PRO A 92 35.97 8.14 -0.96
CA PRO A 92 37.24 8.86 -1.11
C PRO A 92 37.88 9.08 0.27
N LYS A 93 39.18 8.74 0.40
CA LYS A 93 39.89 8.72 1.69
C LYS A 93 39.91 10.07 2.43
N GLU A 94 39.72 11.16 1.70
CA GLU A 94 39.79 12.53 2.21
C GLU A 94 38.43 13.11 2.65
N GLN A 95 37.32 12.42 2.35
CA GLN A 95 35.98 12.96 2.55
C GLN A 95 35.55 12.90 4.03
N LYS A 96 35.99 13.89 4.83
CA LYS A 96 35.47 14.14 6.18
C LYS A 96 33.99 14.54 6.09
N THR A 97 33.09 13.60 6.36
CA THR A 97 31.64 13.85 6.36
C THR A 97 31.23 14.58 7.63
N ASN A 98 30.67 15.78 7.46
CA ASN A 98 29.95 16.47 8.53
C ASN A 98 28.45 16.28 8.30
N ILE A 99 27.82 15.48 9.16
CA ILE A 99 26.40 15.10 9.09
C ILE A 99 25.48 16.32 9.04
N ILE A 100 25.81 17.40 9.78
CA ILE A 100 25.02 18.64 9.78
C ILE A 100 25.04 19.27 8.38
N ASN A 101 26.19 19.25 7.71
CA ASN A 101 26.32 19.74 6.34
C ASN A 101 25.61 18.80 5.35
N ASP A 102 25.68 17.48 5.52
CA ASP A 102 24.93 16.54 4.66
C ASP A 102 23.41 16.72 4.79
N ILE A 103 22.89 16.98 5.99
CA ILE A 103 21.48 17.33 6.22
C ILE A 103 21.15 18.68 5.58
N LYS A 104 22.02 19.70 5.71
CA LYS A 104 21.85 21.00 5.05
C LYS A 104 21.81 20.87 3.52
N ASP A 105 22.69 20.06 2.95
CA ASP A 105 22.76 19.75 1.52
C ASP A 105 21.48 19.04 1.04
N LEU A 106 20.89 18.18 1.88
CA LEU A 106 19.61 17.52 1.62
C LEU A 106 18.42 18.50 1.67
N VAL A 107 18.28 19.32 2.71
CA VAL A 107 17.15 20.26 2.84
C VAL A 107 17.26 21.49 1.93
N THR A 108 18.42 21.68 1.26
CA THR A 108 18.57 22.69 0.19
C THR A 108 18.47 22.10 -1.22
N ASN A 109 18.25 20.78 -1.34
CA ASN A 109 17.95 20.09 -2.59
C ASN A 109 16.46 20.22 -2.92
N GLY A 110 16.09 21.30 -3.61
CA GLY A 110 14.71 21.59 -4.00
C GLY A 110 14.00 20.45 -4.76
N PRO A 111 14.62 19.81 -5.78
CA PRO A 111 14.08 18.61 -6.41
C PRO A 111 13.77 17.48 -5.42
N TRP A 112 14.68 17.21 -4.46
CA TRP A 112 14.45 16.18 -3.45
C TRP A 112 13.31 16.53 -2.48
N LEU A 113 13.24 17.77 -1.99
CA LEU A 113 12.14 18.24 -1.13
C LEU A 113 10.77 18.11 -1.81
N LEU A 114 10.70 18.38 -3.12
CA LEU A 114 9.49 18.21 -3.89
C LEU A 114 9.08 16.74 -3.99
N LEU A 115 10.03 15.82 -4.26
CA LEU A 115 9.75 14.39 -4.25
C LEU A 115 9.37 13.87 -2.86
N PHE A 116 9.98 14.38 -1.79
CA PHE A 116 9.66 14.06 -0.41
C PHE A 116 8.18 14.39 -0.10
N ALA A 117 7.72 15.59 -0.47
CA ALA A 117 6.32 16.00 -0.33
C ALA A 117 5.38 15.14 -1.20
N ILE A 118 5.73 14.90 -2.48
CA ILE A 118 4.96 14.04 -3.38
C ILE A 118 4.85 12.62 -2.83
N GLY A 119 5.93 12.06 -2.27
CA GLY A 119 5.96 10.72 -1.68
C GLY A 119 5.05 10.58 -0.47
N ILE A 120 5.08 11.57 0.45
CA ILE A 120 4.17 11.60 1.61
C ILE A 120 2.72 11.67 1.14
N ILE A 121 2.38 12.62 0.26
CA ILE A 121 1.00 12.79 -0.24
C ILE A 121 0.52 11.53 -0.96
N SER A 122 1.38 10.95 -1.82
CA SER A 122 1.03 9.78 -2.63
C SER A 122 0.71 8.56 -1.78
N LEU A 123 1.52 8.30 -0.75
CA LEU A 123 1.30 7.16 0.14
C LEU A 123 0.20 7.44 1.16
N SER A 124 0.00 8.70 1.56
CA SER A 124 -1.09 9.07 2.47
C SER A 124 -2.45 8.80 1.85
N TYR A 125 -2.67 9.19 0.59
CA TYR A 125 -3.97 8.97 -0.07
C TYR A 125 -4.22 7.48 -0.36
N VAL A 126 -3.18 6.72 -0.73
CA VAL A 126 -3.28 5.26 -0.91
C VAL A 126 -3.64 4.58 0.41
N SER A 127 -3.01 5.00 1.51
CA SER A 127 -3.29 4.48 2.85
C SER A 127 -4.71 4.80 3.32
N ILE A 128 -5.23 6.01 3.05
CA ILE A 128 -6.63 6.36 3.33
C ILE A 128 -7.59 5.44 2.56
N ARG A 129 -7.35 5.23 1.26
CA ARG A 129 -8.18 4.34 0.44
C ARG A 129 -8.14 2.90 0.96
N ILE A 130 -6.95 2.35 1.21
CA ILE A 130 -6.78 0.97 1.73
C ILE A 130 -7.47 0.82 3.09
N GLY A 131 -7.32 1.80 3.97
CA GLY A 131 -8.00 1.84 5.27
C GLY A 131 -9.53 1.88 5.13
N ALA A 132 -10.06 2.57 4.11
CA ALA A 132 -11.49 2.70 3.87
C ALA A 132 -12.15 1.45 3.25
N ILE A 133 -11.44 0.64 2.45
CA ILE A 133 -12.00 -0.51 1.71
C ILE A 133 -12.84 -1.44 2.60
N MET A 134 -12.32 -1.83 3.76
CA MET A 134 -13.04 -2.74 4.66
C MET A 134 -14.36 -2.12 5.18
N TYR A 135 -14.34 -0.85 5.57
CA TYR A 135 -15.54 -0.14 6.04
C TYR A 135 -16.55 0.10 4.91
N TYR A 136 -16.06 0.39 3.70
CA TYR A 136 -16.90 0.57 2.51
C TYR A 136 -17.68 -0.70 2.20
N PHE A 137 -17.00 -1.84 2.09
CA PHE A 137 -17.66 -3.10 1.80
C PHE A 137 -18.57 -3.59 2.94
N LYS A 138 -18.16 -3.43 4.20
CA LYS A 138 -18.98 -3.83 5.37
C LYS A 138 -20.23 -2.96 5.59
N TYR A 139 -20.12 -1.63 5.46
CA TYR A 139 -21.20 -0.70 5.87
C TYR A 139 -21.95 -0.01 4.73
N TYR A 140 -21.42 -0.03 3.50
CA TYR A 140 -22.11 0.51 2.32
C TYR A 140 -22.60 -0.60 1.36
N VAL A 141 -21.73 -1.55 1.02
CA VAL A 141 -22.09 -2.68 0.13
C VAL A 141 -22.78 -3.83 0.87
N GLN A 142 -22.57 -3.93 2.20
CA GLN A 142 -23.09 -4.99 3.07
C GLN A 142 -22.57 -6.41 2.75
N ASP A 143 -21.43 -6.52 2.06
CA ASP A 143 -20.71 -7.77 1.80
C ASP A 143 -19.23 -7.58 2.14
N GLU A 144 -18.79 -8.13 3.27
CA GLU A 144 -17.38 -8.07 3.69
C GLU A 144 -16.52 -9.22 3.14
N LEU A 145 -17.12 -10.27 2.57
CA LEU A 145 -16.39 -11.42 2.05
C LEU A 145 -15.65 -11.07 0.75
N ILE A 146 -16.26 -10.23 -0.08
CA ILE A 146 -15.67 -9.78 -1.36
C ILE A 146 -14.44 -8.89 -1.21
N VAL A 147 -14.16 -8.34 -0.02
CA VAL A 147 -12.97 -7.51 0.27
C VAL A 147 -11.67 -8.23 -0.12
N SER A 148 -11.58 -9.52 0.19
CA SER A 148 -10.39 -10.34 -0.08
C SER A 148 -10.10 -10.44 -1.60
N THR A 149 -11.12 -10.80 -2.38
CA THR A 149 -11.08 -10.87 -3.85
C THR A 149 -10.85 -9.49 -4.48
N PHE A 150 -11.44 -8.44 -3.92
CA PHE A 150 -11.26 -7.06 -4.38
C PHE A 150 -9.80 -6.61 -4.23
N LEU A 151 -9.18 -6.82 -3.07
CA LEU A 151 -7.76 -6.51 -2.84
C LEU A 151 -6.82 -7.37 -3.72
N LEU A 152 -7.15 -8.65 -3.92
CA LEU A 152 -6.40 -9.55 -4.80
C LEU A 152 -6.42 -9.06 -6.27
N SER A 153 -7.59 -8.67 -6.78
CA SER A 153 -7.75 -8.15 -8.15
C SER A 153 -6.90 -6.91 -8.40
N GLY A 154 -6.87 -5.97 -7.44
CA GLY A 154 -6.04 -4.78 -7.50
C GLY A 154 -4.54 -5.11 -7.42
N THR A 155 -4.16 -6.10 -6.60
CA THR A 155 -2.76 -6.52 -6.45
C THR A 155 -2.21 -7.10 -7.76
N ILE A 156 -2.98 -7.96 -8.45
CA ILE A 156 -2.62 -8.52 -9.76
C ILE A 156 -2.45 -7.40 -10.80
N ALA A 157 -3.39 -6.45 -10.86
CA ALA A 157 -3.32 -5.30 -11.77
C ALA A 157 -2.09 -4.40 -11.48
N THR A 158 -1.74 -4.21 -10.20
CA THR A 158 -0.57 -3.44 -9.77
C THR A 158 0.73 -4.12 -10.21
N ILE A 159 0.85 -5.43 -10.07
CA ILE A 159 2.02 -6.21 -10.51
C ILE A 159 2.22 -6.09 -12.02
N ALA A 160 1.15 -6.20 -12.81
CA ALA A 160 1.20 -6.01 -14.25
C ALA A 160 1.68 -4.60 -14.64
N ALA A 161 1.19 -3.57 -13.96
CA ALA A 161 1.58 -2.19 -14.25
C ALA A 161 3.02 -1.85 -13.84
N ILE A 162 3.48 -2.34 -12.68
CA ILE A 162 4.89 -2.22 -12.25
C ILE A 162 5.80 -2.86 -13.30
N SER A 163 5.46 -4.06 -13.79
CA SER A 163 6.22 -4.77 -14.82
C SER A 163 6.33 -3.99 -16.13
N LEU A 164 5.30 -3.23 -16.50
CA LEU A 164 5.26 -2.39 -17.70
C LEU A 164 5.90 -0.99 -17.51
N THR A 165 6.28 -0.62 -16.29
CA THR A 165 6.72 0.75 -15.97
C THR A 165 7.96 1.18 -16.73
N GLU A 166 8.93 0.29 -16.93
CA GLU A 166 10.15 0.60 -17.69
C GLU A 166 9.83 0.92 -19.16
N TRP A 167 8.91 0.17 -19.77
CA TRP A 167 8.46 0.38 -21.15
C TRP A 167 7.78 1.74 -21.34
N PHE A 168 6.88 2.12 -20.42
CA PHE A 168 6.28 3.45 -20.42
C PHE A 168 7.33 4.55 -20.20
N SER A 169 8.22 4.35 -19.22
CA SER A 169 9.23 5.34 -18.83
C SER A 169 10.25 5.63 -19.94
N LYS A 170 10.65 4.61 -20.71
CA LYS A 170 11.52 4.78 -21.89
C LYS A 170 10.83 5.53 -23.05
N ARG A 171 9.52 5.34 -23.23
CA ARG A 171 8.77 5.96 -24.35
C ARG A 171 8.36 7.41 -24.12
N ILE A 172 7.86 7.74 -22.93
CA ILE A 172 7.32 9.09 -22.64
C ILE A 172 8.04 9.85 -21.52
N GLY A 173 9.01 9.21 -20.84
CA GLY A 173 9.82 9.82 -19.78
C GLY A 173 9.19 9.75 -18.39
N LYS A 174 10.01 9.46 -17.37
CA LYS A 174 9.62 9.21 -15.96
C LYS A 174 8.56 10.21 -15.45
N LYS A 175 8.82 11.52 -15.63
CA LYS A 175 7.95 12.62 -15.19
C LYS A 175 6.54 12.56 -15.80
N LYS A 176 6.42 12.26 -17.11
CA LYS A 176 5.13 12.21 -17.79
C LYS A 176 4.34 10.97 -17.41
N VAL A 177 5.00 9.80 -17.30
CA VAL A 177 4.34 8.58 -16.79
C VAL A 177 3.74 8.84 -15.42
N PHE A 178 4.50 9.41 -14.48
CA PHE A 178 4.00 9.72 -13.14
C PHE A 178 2.76 10.63 -13.18
N ILE A 179 2.82 11.74 -13.91
CA ILE A 179 1.71 12.70 -14.01
C ILE A 179 0.46 12.02 -14.61
N TYR A 180 0.59 11.30 -15.73
CA TYR A 180 -0.55 10.64 -16.36
C TYR A 180 -1.12 9.51 -15.50
N SER A 181 -0.28 8.69 -14.86
CA SER A 181 -0.70 7.67 -13.88
C SER A 181 -1.52 8.27 -12.75
N GLN A 182 -1.06 9.37 -12.16
CA GLN A 182 -1.78 10.03 -11.06
C GLN A 182 -3.08 10.72 -11.53
N LEU A 183 -3.10 11.33 -12.71
CA LEU A 183 -4.34 11.89 -13.27
C LEU A 183 -5.39 10.80 -13.57
N ILE A 184 -4.98 9.68 -14.17
CA ILE A 184 -5.86 8.53 -14.44
C ILE A 184 -6.36 7.91 -13.12
N THR A 185 -5.48 7.75 -12.14
CA THR A 185 -5.82 7.31 -10.78
C THR A 185 -6.84 8.25 -10.14
N ALA A 186 -6.63 9.57 -10.19
CA ALA A 186 -7.54 10.56 -9.65
C ALA A 186 -8.92 10.51 -10.32
N ILE A 187 -8.99 10.39 -11.65
CA ILE A 187 -10.24 10.30 -12.40
C ILE A 187 -11.03 9.06 -11.99
N PHE A 188 -10.44 7.86 -12.10
CA PHE A 188 -11.17 6.62 -11.76
C PHE A 188 -11.51 6.51 -10.26
N THR A 189 -10.68 7.08 -9.37
CA THR A 189 -11.00 7.13 -7.94
C THR A 189 -12.09 8.15 -7.63
N ALA A 190 -12.19 9.26 -8.38
CA ALA A 190 -13.33 10.16 -8.29
C ALA A 190 -14.62 9.50 -8.82
N SER A 191 -14.54 8.69 -9.88
CA SER A 191 -15.69 7.94 -10.42
C SER A 191 -16.36 7.01 -9.41
N PHE A 192 -15.63 6.51 -8.40
CA PHE A 192 -16.20 5.71 -7.30
C PHE A 192 -17.29 6.45 -6.51
N PHE A 193 -17.36 7.79 -6.55
CA PHE A 193 -18.40 8.56 -5.87
C PHE A 193 -19.80 8.39 -6.50
N PHE A 194 -19.89 7.97 -7.76
CA PHE A 194 -21.14 7.85 -8.50
C PHE A 194 -21.72 6.43 -8.50
N LEU A 195 -21.05 5.46 -7.86
CA LEU A 195 -21.49 4.07 -7.80
C LEU A 195 -22.56 3.88 -6.72
N GLY A 196 -23.58 3.07 -7.00
CA GLY A 196 -24.49 2.52 -6.00
C GLY A 196 -23.84 1.40 -5.18
N SER A 197 -24.53 0.93 -4.14
CA SER A 197 -24.12 -0.26 -3.37
C SER A 197 -24.05 -1.51 -4.24
N ASP A 198 -24.92 -1.60 -5.22
CA ASP A 198 -25.21 -2.83 -5.98
C ASP A 198 -24.29 -2.97 -7.21
N ASP A 199 -23.54 -1.92 -7.57
CA ASP A 199 -22.67 -1.82 -8.76
C ASP A 199 -21.34 -2.60 -8.61
N ILE A 200 -21.35 -3.76 -7.96
CA ILE A 200 -20.16 -4.53 -7.55
C ILE A 200 -19.22 -4.78 -8.75
N VAL A 201 -19.74 -5.18 -9.91
CA VAL A 201 -18.94 -5.43 -11.12
C VAL A 201 -18.18 -4.17 -11.56
N LEU A 202 -18.81 -3.01 -11.49
CA LEU A 202 -18.20 -1.73 -11.88
C LEU A 202 -17.17 -1.27 -10.84
N MET A 203 -17.39 -1.54 -9.55
CA MET A 203 -16.38 -1.35 -8.50
C MET A 203 -15.11 -2.18 -8.78
N PHE A 204 -15.25 -3.44 -9.18
CA PHE A 204 -14.12 -4.30 -9.54
C PHE A 204 -13.37 -3.78 -10.77
N ILE A 205 -14.08 -3.39 -11.84
CA ILE A 205 -13.48 -2.81 -13.05
C ILE A 205 -12.68 -1.54 -12.70
N LEU A 206 -13.30 -0.60 -11.98
CA LEU A 206 -12.64 0.64 -11.55
C LEU A 206 -11.47 0.36 -10.61
N ASN A 207 -11.56 -0.63 -9.72
CA ASN A 207 -10.45 -1.00 -8.85
C ASN A 207 -9.24 -1.53 -9.62
N ILE A 208 -9.47 -2.39 -10.63
CA ILE A 208 -8.40 -2.89 -11.52
C ILE A 208 -7.74 -1.71 -12.26
N LEU A 209 -8.55 -0.78 -12.80
CA LEU A 209 -8.05 0.40 -13.52
C LEU A 209 -7.26 1.36 -12.60
N ILE A 210 -7.76 1.65 -11.39
CA ILE A 210 -7.07 2.44 -10.37
C ILE A 210 -5.75 1.78 -9.98
N SER A 211 -5.77 0.48 -9.66
CA SER A 211 -4.58 -0.26 -9.26
C SER A 211 -3.52 -0.29 -10.36
N PHE A 212 -3.92 -0.54 -11.61
CA PHE A 212 -3.03 -0.48 -12.76
C PHE A 212 -2.44 0.93 -12.95
N ALA A 213 -3.26 1.99 -12.89
CA ALA A 213 -2.77 3.37 -13.02
C ALA A 213 -1.82 3.78 -11.88
N SER A 214 -2.07 3.30 -10.65
CA SER A 214 -1.31 3.64 -9.44
C SER A 214 0.01 2.86 -9.24
N GLY A 215 0.24 1.78 -10.02
CA GLY A 215 1.45 0.97 -9.93
C GLY A 215 2.75 1.69 -10.35
N PRO A 216 2.84 2.29 -11.56
CA PRO A 216 4.06 2.91 -12.06
C PRO A 216 4.66 4.06 -11.23
N PRO A 217 3.87 4.92 -10.57
CA PRO A 217 4.37 5.95 -9.66
C PRO A 217 5.41 5.48 -8.62
N ALA A 218 5.26 4.28 -8.06
CA ALA A 218 6.14 3.80 -6.99
C ALA A 218 7.60 3.56 -7.44
N PRO A 219 7.92 2.70 -8.42
CA PRO A 219 9.28 2.54 -8.93
C PRO A 219 9.83 3.82 -9.60
N ILE A 220 8.95 4.67 -10.18
CA ILE A 220 9.38 5.96 -10.73
C ILE A 220 9.90 6.90 -9.65
N LEU A 221 9.22 7.02 -8.51
CA LEU A 221 9.71 7.83 -7.39
C LEU A 221 11.06 7.32 -6.88
N PHE A 222 11.25 6.00 -6.74
CA PHE A 222 12.56 5.43 -6.37
C PHE A 222 13.67 5.83 -7.36
N SER A 223 13.39 5.78 -8.67
CA SER A 223 14.35 6.22 -9.69
C SER A 223 14.60 7.73 -9.67
N MET A 224 13.59 8.55 -9.35
CA MET A 224 13.76 10.00 -9.20
C MET A 224 14.52 10.37 -7.92
N TYR A 225 14.44 9.57 -6.85
CA TYR A 225 15.29 9.75 -5.67
C TYR A 225 16.76 9.47 -5.96
N THR A 226 17.08 8.49 -6.81
CA THR A 226 18.46 8.29 -7.28
C THR A 226 18.94 9.45 -8.16
N ASP A 227 18.08 9.97 -9.04
CA ASP A 227 18.38 11.17 -9.85
C ASP A 227 18.71 12.38 -8.94
N CYS A 228 17.93 12.59 -7.87
CA CYS A 228 18.18 13.63 -6.87
C CYS A 228 19.47 13.44 -6.07
N ALA A 229 19.92 12.19 -5.86
CA ALA A 229 21.18 11.89 -5.21
C ALA A 229 22.38 12.29 -6.10
N SER A 230 22.32 11.94 -7.39
CA SER A 230 23.31 12.37 -8.40
C SER A 230 23.34 13.90 -8.54
N TYR A 231 22.19 14.57 -8.56
CA TYR A 231 22.11 16.04 -8.56
C TYR A 231 22.77 16.66 -7.31
N SER A 232 22.58 16.06 -6.13
CA SER A 232 23.23 16.51 -4.89
C SER A 232 24.76 16.36 -4.96
N GLU A 233 25.26 15.22 -5.46
CA GLU A 233 26.69 14.97 -5.66
C GLU A 233 27.31 15.98 -6.66
N TRP A 234 26.62 16.24 -7.79
CA TRP A 234 27.07 17.18 -8.81
C TRP A 234 27.14 18.63 -8.31
N ARG A 235 26.14 19.06 -7.53
CA ARG A 235 26.06 20.43 -6.98
C ARG A 235 27.03 20.66 -5.82
N ASN A 236 27.08 19.73 -4.88
CA ASN A 236 27.77 19.93 -3.59
C ASN A 236 29.19 19.33 -3.56
N LYS A 237 29.60 18.63 -4.64
CA LYS A 237 30.88 17.88 -4.74
C LYS A 237 31.10 16.86 -3.61
N ARG A 238 30.03 16.44 -2.93
CA ARG A 238 30.04 15.52 -1.79
C ARG A 238 29.05 14.40 -2.03
N ARG A 239 29.50 13.16 -1.87
CA ARG A 239 28.65 11.98 -2.05
C ARG A 239 27.85 11.70 -0.79
N ALA A 240 26.57 12.11 -0.80
CA ALA A 240 25.62 11.89 0.29
C ALA A 240 24.48 10.90 -0.09
N THR A 241 24.71 10.02 -1.07
CA THR A 241 23.72 9.09 -1.64
C THR A 241 22.96 8.28 -0.58
N GLY A 242 23.67 7.77 0.44
CA GLY A 242 23.05 7.01 1.54
C GLY A 242 22.06 7.84 2.36
N LEU A 243 22.38 9.10 2.65
CA LEU A 243 21.48 10.00 3.38
C LEU A 243 20.23 10.33 2.53
N VAL A 244 20.40 10.64 1.24
CA VAL A 244 19.29 10.91 0.32
C VAL A 244 18.33 9.72 0.26
N MET A 245 18.85 8.49 0.10
CA MET A 245 18.01 7.28 0.03
C MET A 245 17.35 6.94 1.38
N SER A 246 18.06 7.12 2.50
CA SER A 246 17.51 6.87 3.85
C SER A 246 16.39 7.86 4.19
N ALA A 247 16.58 9.15 3.90
CA ALA A 247 15.56 10.17 4.09
C ALA A 247 14.35 9.97 3.16
N SER A 248 14.58 9.48 1.94
CA SER A 248 13.50 9.09 1.01
C SER A 248 12.71 7.87 1.50
N THR A 249 13.35 6.93 2.20
CA THR A 249 12.66 5.80 2.86
C THR A 249 11.90 6.25 4.11
N MET A 250 12.42 7.23 4.86
CA MET A 250 11.72 7.88 5.96
C MET A 250 10.44 8.59 5.47
N ALA A 251 10.52 9.32 4.34
CA ALA A 251 9.36 9.94 3.69
C ALA A 251 8.23 8.93 3.43
N GLN A 252 8.59 7.72 2.98
CA GLN A 252 7.62 6.67 2.70
C GLN A 252 6.92 6.15 3.96
N LYS A 253 7.70 5.90 5.03
CA LYS A 253 7.15 5.53 6.34
C LYS A 253 6.20 6.60 6.86
N LEU A 254 6.61 7.88 6.79
CA LEU A 254 5.77 9.00 7.18
C LEU A 254 4.48 9.06 6.36
N GLY A 255 4.53 8.88 5.03
CA GLY A 255 3.33 8.85 4.19
C GLY A 255 2.32 7.77 4.59
N TRP A 256 2.78 6.54 4.88
CA TRP A 256 1.91 5.47 5.39
C TRP A 256 1.37 5.77 6.80
N THR A 257 2.20 6.25 7.72
CA THR A 257 1.76 6.57 9.10
C THR A 257 0.77 7.72 9.12
N ILE A 258 1.03 8.80 8.38
CA ILE A 258 0.14 9.97 8.26
C ILE A 258 -1.17 9.56 7.59
N GLY A 259 -1.12 8.80 6.49
CA GLY A 259 -2.32 8.31 5.82
C GLY A 259 -3.19 7.40 6.68
N GLY A 260 -2.58 6.48 7.44
CA GLY A 260 -3.29 5.61 8.37
C GLY A 260 -3.92 6.38 9.54
N ALA A 261 -3.19 7.36 10.10
CA ALA A 261 -3.72 8.25 11.12
C ALA A 261 -4.88 9.12 10.60
N LEU A 262 -4.73 9.70 9.40
CA LEU A 262 -5.79 10.44 8.71
C LEU A 262 -7.02 9.57 8.47
N ALA A 263 -6.86 8.30 8.08
CA ALA A 263 -7.98 7.38 7.92
C ALA A 263 -8.75 7.19 9.23
N GLY A 264 -8.04 6.95 10.34
CA GLY A 264 -8.65 6.83 11.67
C GLY A 264 -9.33 8.11 12.14
N TRP A 265 -8.70 9.28 11.94
CA TRP A 265 -9.29 10.57 12.29
C TRP A 265 -10.50 10.93 11.44
N LEU A 266 -10.49 10.63 10.14
CA LEU A 266 -11.65 10.82 9.27
C LEU A 266 -12.84 9.97 9.74
N LEU A 267 -12.63 8.68 10.06
CA LEU A 267 -13.68 7.83 10.63
C LEU A 267 -14.23 8.40 11.95
N ALA A 268 -13.36 8.90 12.83
CA ALA A 268 -13.78 9.53 14.09
C ALA A 268 -14.57 10.83 13.87
N ILE A 269 -14.15 11.69 12.93
CA ILE A 269 -14.85 12.94 12.55
C ILE A 269 -16.24 12.64 11.98
N TYR A 270 -16.37 11.58 11.17
CA TYR A 270 -17.65 11.12 10.65
C TYR A 270 -18.49 10.32 11.66
N GLY A 271 -18.05 10.19 12.92
CA GLY A 271 -18.81 9.56 14.01
C GLY A 271 -18.92 8.04 13.90
N PHE A 272 -17.96 7.38 13.26
CA PHE A 272 -17.95 5.93 13.07
C PHE A 272 -18.03 5.15 14.39
N LYS A 273 -18.89 4.13 14.42
CA LYS A 273 -19.05 3.20 15.56
C LYS A 273 -19.04 1.76 15.05
N ALA A 274 -18.14 0.92 15.56
CA ALA A 274 -18.02 -0.46 15.08
C ALA A 274 -19.28 -1.30 15.36
N ASN A 275 -19.62 -2.18 14.41
CA ASN A 275 -20.64 -3.24 14.52
C ASN A 275 -22.08 -2.77 14.79
N ILE A 276 -22.42 -1.53 14.46
CA ILE A 276 -23.80 -1.04 14.43
C ILE A 276 -24.17 -0.54 13.03
N THR A 277 -25.47 -0.35 12.76
CA THR A 277 -25.92 0.39 11.57
C THR A 277 -25.41 1.83 11.64
N GLN A 278 -24.67 2.27 10.63
CA GLN A 278 -24.10 3.61 10.59
C GLN A 278 -25.16 4.67 10.23
N ALA A 279 -25.00 5.89 10.74
CA ALA A 279 -25.78 7.02 10.28
C ALA A 279 -25.45 7.35 8.81
N THR A 280 -26.42 7.87 8.05
CA THR A 280 -26.26 8.19 6.61
C THR A 280 -25.08 9.15 6.35
N GLY A 281 -24.81 10.09 7.26
CA GLY A 281 -23.65 10.98 7.19
C GLY A 281 -22.31 10.25 7.34
N THR A 282 -22.26 9.22 8.19
CA THR A 282 -21.07 8.38 8.41
C THR A 282 -20.80 7.49 7.19
N VAL A 283 -21.83 6.87 6.62
CA VAL A 283 -21.73 6.10 5.37
C VAL A 283 -21.20 6.99 4.24
N LYS A 284 -21.74 8.21 4.10
CA LYS A 284 -21.23 9.21 3.14
C LYS A 284 -19.75 9.54 3.38
N GLY A 285 -19.32 9.65 4.64
CA GLY A 285 -17.91 9.80 5.00
C GLY A 285 -17.04 8.66 4.49
N ILE A 286 -17.47 7.41 4.67
CA ILE A 286 -16.77 6.22 4.16
C ILE A 286 -16.68 6.22 2.62
N ILE A 287 -17.77 6.59 1.92
CA ILE A 287 -17.78 6.75 0.45
C ILE A 287 -16.75 7.81 0.02
N LEU A 288 -16.70 8.96 0.70
CA LEU A 288 -15.73 10.03 0.41
C LEU A 288 -14.27 9.60 0.64
N MET A 289 -14.02 8.79 1.68
CA MET A 289 -12.70 8.20 1.96
C MET A 289 -12.27 7.15 0.93
N MET A 290 -13.22 6.51 0.23
CA MET A 290 -12.94 5.58 -0.87
C MET A 290 -12.76 6.31 -2.22
N SER A 291 -13.31 7.53 -2.36
CA SER A 291 -13.41 8.26 -3.63
C SER A 291 -12.73 9.63 -3.65
N LEU A 292 -13.45 10.70 -3.33
CA LEU A 292 -13.01 12.09 -3.55
C LEU A 292 -11.78 12.49 -2.73
N ILE A 293 -11.64 11.99 -1.50
CA ILE A 293 -10.50 12.33 -0.64
C ILE A 293 -9.20 11.74 -1.23
N PRO A 294 -9.12 10.43 -1.57
CA PRO A 294 -7.97 9.90 -2.29
C PRO A 294 -7.72 10.53 -3.67
N ALA A 295 -8.79 10.82 -4.42
CA ALA A 295 -8.68 11.43 -5.75
C ALA A 295 -8.03 12.83 -5.69
N ALA A 296 -8.40 13.66 -4.71
CA ALA A 296 -7.79 14.97 -4.47
C ALA A 296 -6.29 14.84 -4.11
N GLY A 297 -5.91 13.86 -3.29
CA GLY A 297 -4.51 13.57 -2.97
C GLY A 297 -3.69 13.14 -4.19
N SER A 298 -4.26 12.29 -5.04
CA SER A 298 -3.60 11.84 -6.28
C SER A 298 -3.46 12.98 -7.30
N LEU A 299 -4.49 13.81 -7.47
CA LEU A 299 -4.44 15.02 -8.29
C LEU A 299 -3.39 16.01 -7.78
N LEU A 300 -3.32 16.24 -6.46
CA LEU A 300 -2.29 17.11 -5.86
C LEU A 300 -0.87 16.58 -6.13
N ALA A 301 -0.65 15.26 -6.02
CA ALA A 301 0.63 14.66 -6.38
C ALA A 301 0.98 14.84 -7.87
N ALA A 302 0.00 14.75 -8.77
CA ALA A 302 0.19 15.03 -10.20
C ALA A 302 0.59 16.50 -10.45
N VAL A 303 -0.11 17.44 -9.82
CA VAL A 303 0.15 18.89 -9.91
C VAL A 303 1.54 19.22 -9.36
N LEU A 304 1.91 18.69 -8.19
CA LEU A 304 3.24 18.91 -7.60
C LEU A 304 4.36 18.38 -8.51
N MET A 305 4.17 17.22 -9.15
CA MET A 305 5.16 16.68 -10.09
C MET A 305 5.39 17.59 -11.30
N THR A 306 4.45 18.48 -11.69
CA THR A 306 4.69 19.44 -12.78
C THR A 306 5.86 20.38 -12.49
N PHE A 307 6.09 20.74 -11.22
CA PHE A 307 7.19 21.63 -10.78
C PHE A 307 8.56 20.91 -10.70
N TYR A 308 8.62 19.59 -10.89
CA TYR A 308 9.87 18.83 -10.85
C TYR A 308 10.79 19.19 -12.03
N LYS A 309 12.01 19.66 -11.73
CA LYS A 309 12.91 20.28 -12.72
C LYS A 309 13.96 19.33 -13.32
N LEU A 310 14.21 18.17 -12.72
CA LEU A 310 15.17 17.20 -13.25
C LEU A 310 14.48 16.36 -14.33
N ASP A 311 14.58 16.79 -15.59
CA ASP A 311 14.19 15.99 -16.73
C ASP A 311 15.34 15.09 -17.22
N ASN A 312 15.05 14.17 -18.14
CA ASN A 312 16.07 13.24 -18.65
C ASN A 312 17.30 13.99 -19.20
N LYS A 313 17.11 15.06 -19.99
CA LYS A 313 18.20 15.85 -20.58
C LYS A 313 19.11 16.49 -19.52
N THR A 314 18.53 16.98 -18.43
CA THR A 314 19.27 17.53 -17.31
C THR A 314 20.07 16.44 -16.60
N MET A 315 19.48 15.25 -16.44
CA MET A 315 20.15 14.09 -15.83
C MET A 315 21.29 13.54 -16.71
N ASP A 316 21.08 13.40 -18.01
CA ASP A 316 22.11 12.95 -18.97
C ASP A 316 23.35 13.85 -18.88
N LYS A 317 23.15 15.17 -18.77
CA LYS A 317 24.24 16.15 -18.56
C LYS A 317 24.91 16.00 -17.19
N ILE A 318 24.14 15.83 -16.11
CA ILE A 318 24.68 15.64 -14.75
C ILE A 318 25.54 14.37 -14.69
N GLU A 319 25.10 13.27 -15.30
CA GLU A 319 25.85 12.01 -15.34
C GLU A 319 27.12 12.14 -16.17
N TYR A 320 27.07 12.82 -17.32
CA TYR A 320 28.25 13.13 -18.13
C TYR A 320 29.29 13.96 -17.34
N ASP A 321 28.87 15.07 -16.72
CA ASP A 321 29.73 15.93 -15.89
C ASP A 321 30.35 15.17 -14.71
N LEU A 322 29.58 14.27 -14.06
CA LEU A 322 30.06 13.44 -12.96
C LEU A 322 31.08 12.39 -13.41
N ASN A 323 30.87 11.78 -14.58
CA ASN A 323 31.78 10.78 -15.12
C ASN A 323 33.10 11.41 -15.58
N LEU A 324 33.08 12.63 -16.14
CA LEU A 324 34.31 13.38 -16.43
C LEU A 324 35.12 13.66 -15.15
N ARG A 325 34.50 14.20 -14.09
CA ARG A 325 35.17 14.45 -12.80
C ARG A 325 35.78 13.20 -12.18
N ARG A 326 35.15 12.03 -12.38
CA ARG A 326 35.67 10.74 -11.88
C ARG A 326 36.89 10.28 -12.68
N ALA A 327 36.88 10.46 -14.00
CA ALA A 327 38.04 10.16 -14.85
C ALA A 327 39.24 11.09 -14.58
N GLU A 328 39.01 12.37 -14.28
CA GLU A 328 40.06 13.31 -13.84
C GLU A 328 40.76 12.81 -12.57
N VAL A 329 40.01 12.36 -11.55
CA VAL A 329 40.57 11.83 -10.29
C VAL A 329 41.30 10.49 -10.47
N GLU A 330 40.91 9.67 -11.46
CA GLU A 330 41.63 8.43 -11.80
C GLU A 330 42.90 8.66 -12.65
N THR A 331 43.09 9.87 -13.20
CA THR A 331 44.23 10.20 -14.08
C THR A 331 45.31 11.06 -13.43
N GLU A 332 45.08 11.60 -12.22
CA GLU A 332 46.19 12.10 -11.40
C GLU A 332 47.11 10.92 -11.00
N PRO A 333 48.37 10.87 -11.45
CA PRO A 333 49.29 9.84 -11.00
C PRO A 333 49.54 10.04 -9.51
N PHE A 334 49.54 8.95 -8.74
CA PHE A 334 50.01 8.97 -7.36
C PHE A 334 51.45 9.46 -7.32
N ILE A 335 51.65 10.74 -6.95
CA ILE A 335 52.95 11.27 -6.56
C ILE A 335 53.23 10.68 -5.16
N ILE A 336 54.00 9.60 -5.14
CA ILE A 336 54.51 8.91 -3.94
C ILE A 336 55.71 9.68 -3.39
#